data_AF-A0A5E4R4Q7-F1
#
_entry.id   AF-A0A5E4R4Q7-F1
#
_cell.length_a   1.000
_cell.length_b   1.000
_cell.length_c   1.000
_cell.angle_alpha   90.00
_cell.angle_beta   90.00
_cell.angle_gamma   90.00
#
_symmetry.space_group_name_H-M   'P 1'
#
loop_
_entity.id
_entity.type
_entity.pdbx_description
1 polymer ?
#
loop_
_entity_poly.entity_id
_entity_poly.type
_entity_poly.pdbx_seq_one_letter_code
_entity_poly.pdbx_strand_id
1 'polypeptide(L)'
;MEESLTPSILVNGFRKCGLVPWNPEAVTIPGKAIEKKDNTEKILFLKRGLHFLNESIPADTLIVFQSTIGDWSGDTTDKSLFNLWHSTKTEVEALQKKDSDLTQEDRTASPLTADFNIPAPISDLATADMELDTKRKPKEKLPTVAFGEDYVIYLKRKMEKKENLAKQKLERANERKRKKAEKDALMEQKKLEGEDRKRRKFQDTQAKKTRRHLCYSCLLTQVLKSHSSSRKRH
;
A
#
# COMPACT_ATOMS: atom_id res chain seq x y z
N MET A 1 -16.89 -34.02 9.05
CA MET A 1 -16.67 -34.32 7.62
C MET A 1 -15.21 -34.00 7.35
N GLU A 2 -14.38 -35.03 7.21
CA GLU A 2 -12.96 -34.86 6.88
C GLU A 2 -12.85 -34.67 5.36
N GLU A 3 -12.53 -33.45 4.94
CA GLU A 3 -12.26 -33.14 3.53
C GLU A 3 -10.86 -33.65 3.18
N SER A 4 -10.79 -34.71 2.39
CA SER A 4 -9.54 -35.23 1.85
C SER A 4 -8.99 -34.26 0.80
N LEU A 5 -7.72 -33.86 0.98
CA LEU A 5 -7.02 -32.96 0.07
C LEU A 5 -6.82 -33.65 -1.28
N THR A 6 -7.62 -33.26 -2.28
CA THR A 6 -7.44 -33.69 -3.66
C THR A 6 -6.33 -32.88 -4.36
N PRO A 7 -5.59 -33.46 -5.32
CA PRO A 7 -4.51 -32.77 -6.04
C PRO A 7 -4.96 -31.46 -6.71
N SER A 8 -6.25 -31.37 -7.07
CA SER A 8 -6.92 -30.19 -7.62
C SER A 8 -6.90 -28.99 -6.68
N ILE A 9 -6.97 -29.23 -5.36
CA ILE A 9 -6.93 -28.19 -4.32
C ILE A 9 -5.51 -27.65 -4.17
N LEU A 10 -4.49 -28.49 -4.31
CA LEU A 10 -3.09 -28.02 -4.31
C LEU A 10 -2.83 -27.12 -5.53
N VAL A 11 -3.20 -27.56 -6.73
CA VAL A 11 -2.96 -26.78 -7.96
C VAL A 11 -3.70 -25.43 -7.98
N ASN A 12 -4.92 -25.37 -7.45
CA ASN A 12 -5.69 -24.11 -7.39
C ASN A 12 -5.38 -23.26 -6.14
N GLY A 13 -4.99 -23.90 -5.03
CA GLY A 13 -4.56 -23.23 -3.80
C GLY A 13 -3.28 -22.42 -4.03
N PHE A 14 -2.30 -22.97 -4.77
CA PHE A 14 -1.08 -22.25 -5.13
C PHE A 14 -1.32 -21.06 -6.07
N ARG A 15 -2.33 -21.14 -6.96
CA ARG A 15 -2.75 -20.01 -7.80
C ARG A 15 -3.38 -18.87 -7.00
N LYS A 16 -4.23 -19.18 -6.01
CA LYS A 16 -4.80 -18.17 -5.09
C LYS A 16 -3.74 -17.52 -4.19
N CYS A 17 -2.71 -18.27 -3.81
CA CYS A 17 -1.61 -17.79 -2.97
C CYS A 17 -0.46 -17.12 -3.74
N GLY A 18 -0.56 -16.97 -5.07
CA GLY A 18 0.42 -16.24 -5.88
C GLY A 18 1.77 -16.95 -6.07
N LEU A 19 1.83 -18.27 -5.91
CA LEU A 19 3.07 -19.05 -5.91
C LEU A 19 3.41 -19.68 -7.28
N VAL A 20 3.13 -18.99 -8.40
CA VAL A 20 3.65 -19.17 -9.81
C VAL A 20 2.57 -19.41 -10.90
N PRO A 21 2.65 -18.74 -12.08
CA PRO A 21 3.11 -17.36 -12.25
C PRO A 21 2.14 -16.46 -11.49
N TRP A 22 2.67 -15.57 -10.67
CA TRP A 22 1.87 -14.63 -9.90
C TRP A 22 0.97 -13.81 -10.85
N ASN A 23 -0.34 -14.05 -10.78
CA ASN A 23 -1.33 -13.24 -11.47
C ASN A 23 -1.89 -12.21 -10.46
N PRO A 24 -1.50 -10.92 -10.56
CA PRO A 24 -1.96 -9.90 -9.63
C PRO A 24 -3.48 -9.63 -9.71
N GLU A 25 -4.13 -10.02 -10.81
CA GLU A 25 -5.58 -9.88 -10.98
C GLU A 25 -6.38 -10.95 -10.24
N ALA A 26 -5.77 -12.11 -9.95
CA ALA A 26 -6.44 -13.24 -9.31
C ALA A 26 -6.43 -13.18 -7.77
N VAL A 27 -5.72 -12.21 -7.18
CA VAL A 27 -5.60 -12.04 -5.73
C VAL A 27 -6.56 -10.93 -5.28
N THR A 28 -7.79 -11.32 -4.93
CA THR A 28 -8.74 -10.42 -4.27
C THR A 28 -8.28 -10.21 -2.83
N ILE A 29 -7.57 -9.11 -2.56
CA ILE A 29 -7.17 -8.74 -1.20
C ILE A 29 -8.39 -8.12 -0.50
N PRO A 30 -9.01 -8.79 0.50
CA PRO A 30 -10.09 -8.17 1.25
C PRO A 30 -9.56 -6.92 1.96
N GLY A 31 -10.10 -5.76 1.61
CA GLY A 31 -9.73 -4.47 2.20
C GLY A 31 -8.80 -3.58 1.37
N LYS A 32 -8.31 -4.04 0.21
CA LYS A 32 -7.70 -3.16 -0.79
C LYS A 32 -8.71 -2.94 -1.91
N ALA A 33 -9.46 -1.85 -1.81
CA ALA A 33 -10.11 -1.30 -2.99
C ALA A 33 -9.02 -1.17 -4.06
N ILE A 34 -9.15 -1.94 -5.14
CA ILE A 34 -8.43 -1.64 -6.37
C ILE A 34 -8.82 -0.20 -6.66
N GLU A 35 -7.86 0.72 -6.56
CA GLU A 35 -8.08 2.12 -6.92
C GLU A 35 -8.59 2.12 -8.36
N LYS A 36 -9.92 2.19 -8.53
CA LYS A 36 -10.54 2.71 -9.74
C LYS A 36 -10.12 4.18 -9.75
N LYS A 37 -8.87 4.47 -10.14
CA LYS A 37 -8.40 5.84 -10.32
C LYS A 37 -9.31 6.49 -11.33
N ASP A 38 -10.26 7.26 -10.83
CA ASP A 38 -10.67 8.55 -11.35
C ASP A 38 -10.89 8.60 -12.86
N ASN A 39 -11.54 7.58 -13.44
CA ASN A 39 -12.02 7.65 -14.82
C ASN A 39 -12.86 8.93 -15.00
N THR A 40 -13.62 9.33 -13.97
CA THR A 40 -14.38 10.57 -13.93
C THR A 40 -13.50 11.83 -14.08
N GLU A 41 -12.40 11.95 -13.31
CA GLU A 41 -11.51 13.11 -13.43
C GLU A 41 -10.77 13.13 -14.77
N LYS A 42 -10.35 11.96 -15.26
CA LYS A 42 -9.72 11.82 -16.57
C LYS A 42 -10.67 12.21 -17.71
N ILE A 43 -11.93 11.80 -17.65
CA ILE A 43 -12.97 12.19 -18.62
C ILE A 43 -13.18 13.71 -18.58
N LEU A 44 -13.27 14.31 -17.40
CA LEU A 44 -13.45 15.76 -17.25
C LEU A 44 -12.27 16.54 -17.83
N PHE A 45 -11.04 16.08 -17.60
CA PHE A 45 -9.83 16.68 -18.16
C PHE A 45 -9.82 16.59 -19.70
N LEU A 46 -10.11 15.42 -20.26
CA LEU A 46 -10.16 15.22 -21.71
C LEU A 46 -11.28 16.03 -22.37
N LYS A 47 -12.45 16.12 -21.76
CA LYS A 47 -13.55 16.98 -22.25
C LYS A 47 -13.15 18.46 -22.29
N ARG A 48 -12.45 18.94 -21.27
CA ARG A 48 -11.94 20.32 -21.22
C ARG A 48 -10.88 20.57 -22.29
N GLY A 49 -9.97 19.62 -22.49
CA GLY A 49 -8.96 19.67 -23.56
C GLY A 49 -9.61 19.68 -24.95
N LEU A 50 -10.61 18.84 -25.18
CA LEU A 50 -11.35 18.78 -26.43
C LEU A 50 -12.13 20.08 -26.70
N HIS A 51 -12.75 20.66 -25.66
CA HIS A 51 -13.40 21.97 -25.76
C HIS A 51 -12.42 23.06 -26.20
N PHE A 52 -11.26 23.13 -25.54
CA PHE A 52 -10.21 24.09 -25.88
C PHE A 52 -9.71 23.91 -27.32
N LEU A 53 -9.54 22.66 -27.78
CA LEU A 53 -9.16 22.38 -29.16
C LEU A 53 -10.24 22.85 -30.14
N ASN A 54 -11.52 22.58 -29.87
CA ASN A 54 -12.61 23.05 -30.73
C ASN A 54 -12.72 24.58 -30.80
N GLU A 55 -12.37 25.30 -29.74
CA GLU A 55 -12.33 26.77 -29.74
C GLU A 55 -11.10 27.34 -30.45
N SER A 56 -9.96 26.65 -30.37
CA SER A 56 -8.68 27.13 -30.90
C SER A 56 -8.48 26.80 -32.38
N ILE A 57 -9.17 25.76 -32.88
CA ILE A 57 -9.14 25.35 -34.29
C ILE A 57 -10.16 26.18 -35.07
N PRO A 58 -9.81 26.77 -36.22
CA PRO A 58 -10.76 27.47 -37.07
C PRO A 58 -11.97 26.60 -37.45
N ALA A 59 -13.16 27.20 -37.52
CA ALA A 59 -14.38 26.45 -37.80
C ALA A 59 -14.32 25.67 -39.12
N ASP A 60 -13.71 26.27 -40.15
CA ASP A 60 -13.57 25.65 -41.48
C ASP A 60 -12.72 24.38 -41.43
N THR A 61 -11.60 24.38 -40.70
CA THR A 61 -10.74 23.21 -40.56
C THR A 61 -11.37 22.15 -39.66
N LEU A 62 -12.11 22.55 -38.63
CA LEU A 62 -12.85 21.64 -37.77
C LEU A 62 -13.94 20.87 -38.54
N ILE A 63 -14.62 21.51 -39.50
CA ILE A 63 -15.61 20.86 -40.37
C ILE A 63 -14.95 19.76 -41.22
N VAL A 64 -13.76 20.04 -41.76
CA VAL A 64 -12.98 19.05 -42.51
C VAL A 64 -12.54 17.90 -41.59
N PHE A 65 -12.10 18.20 -40.37
CA PHE A 65 -11.72 17.19 -39.37
C PHE A 65 -12.90 16.28 -39.02
N GLN A 66 -14.10 16.84 -38.84
CA GLN A 66 -15.30 16.06 -38.55
C GLN A 66 -15.77 15.19 -39.72
N SER A 67 -15.54 15.67 -40.95
CA SER A 67 -15.93 14.96 -42.18
C SER A 67 -14.93 13.86 -42.57
N THR A 68 -13.72 13.90 -42.02
CA THR A 68 -12.67 12.92 -42.30
C THR A 68 -12.87 11.68 -41.44
N ILE A 69 -13.05 10.53 -42.08
CA ILE A 69 -13.17 9.23 -41.42
C ILE A 69 -11.81 8.53 -41.51
N GLY A 70 -11.11 8.40 -40.38
CA GLY A 70 -9.83 7.70 -40.30
C GLY A 70 -8.62 8.62 -40.43
N ASP A 71 -7.69 8.31 -41.33
CA ASP A 71 -6.41 9.02 -41.46
C ASP A 71 -6.58 10.39 -42.16
N TRP A 72 -5.82 11.38 -41.70
CA TRP A 72 -5.79 12.70 -42.32
C TRP A 72 -5.09 12.68 -43.69
N SER A 73 -5.84 13.06 -44.73
CA SER A 73 -5.36 13.20 -46.11
C SER A 73 -5.13 14.65 -46.56
N GLY A 74 -5.33 15.62 -45.66
CA GLY A 74 -5.13 17.04 -45.94
C GLY A 74 -3.69 17.52 -45.77
N ASP A 75 -3.52 18.79 -45.40
CA ASP A 75 -2.19 19.40 -45.26
C ASP A 75 -1.36 18.70 -44.16
N THR A 76 -0.09 18.52 -44.44
CA THR A 76 0.91 17.95 -43.53
C THR A 76 1.05 18.73 -42.22
N THR A 77 0.79 20.04 -42.24
CA THR A 77 0.83 20.93 -41.08
C THR A 77 -0.26 20.59 -40.05
N ASP A 78 -1.46 20.27 -40.54
CA ASP A 78 -2.64 19.96 -39.72
C ASP A 78 -2.71 18.50 -39.25
N LYS A 79 -1.86 17.62 -39.80
CA LYS A 79 -1.85 16.19 -39.47
C LYS A 79 -1.68 15.91 -37.98
N SER A 80 -0.75 16.60 -37.33
CA SER A 80 -0.50 16.43 -35.89
C SER A 80 -1.67 16.93 -35.05
N LEU A 81 -2.31 18.02 -35.48
CA LEU A 81 -3.46 18.61 -34.80
C LEU A 81 -4.71 17.73 -34.95
N PHE A 82 -4.96 17.21 -36.15
CA PHE A 82 -6.00 16.23 -36.42
C PHE A 82 -5.81 14.97 -35.57
N ASN A 83 -4.60 14.40 -35.53
CA ASN A 83 -4.33 13.20 -34.74
C ASN A 83 -4.57 13.43 -33.24
N LEU A 84 -4.17 14.58 -32.70
CA LEU A 84 -4.40 14.94 -31.31
C LEU A 84 -5.90 15.13 -31.02
N TRP A 85 -6.61 15.84 -31.89
CA TRP A 85 -8.04 16.05 -31.76
C TRP A 85 -8.83 14.74 -31.87
N HIS A 86 -8.53 13.92 -32.88
CA HIS A 86 -9.19 12.64 -33.14
C HIS A 86 -8.92 11.61 -32.03
N SER A 87 -7.69 11.52 -31.52
CA SER A 87 -7.36 10.67 -30.37
C SER A 87 -8.07 11.11 -29.09
N THR A 88 -8.12 12.41 -28.82
CA THR A 88 -8.83 12.96 -27.65
C THR A 88 -10.33 12.69 -27.75
N LYS A 89 -10.93 12.90 -28.93
CA LYS A 89 -12.35 12.66 -29.19
C LYS A 89 -12.70 11.17 -29.02
N THR A 90 -11.93 10.28 -29.62
CA THR A 90 -12.16 8.82 -29.52
C THR A 90 -11.97 8.30 -28.10
N GLU A 91 -11.01 8.84 -27.33
CA GLU A 91 -10.82 8.48 -25.92
C GLU A 91 -12.00 8.92 -25.05
N VAL A 92 -12.55 10.12 -25.27
CA VAL A 92 -13.76 10.59 -24.57
C VAL A 92 -14.96 9.70 -24.88
N GLU A 93 -15.18 9.35 -26.15
CA GLU A 93 -16.30 8.49 -26.57
C GLU A 93 -16.17 7.06 -26.02
N ALA A 94 -14.95 6.50 -26.00
CA ALA A 94 -14.68 5.17 -25.45
C ALA A 94 -14.94 5.10 -23.94
N LEU A 95 -14.52 6.14 -23.21
CA LEU A 95 -14.75 6.22 -21.76
C LEU A 95 -16.23 6.47 -21.44
N GLN A 96 -16.93 7.26 -22.25
CA GLN A 96 -18.37 7.51 -22.09
C GLN A 96 -19.21 6.25 -22.35
N LYS A 97 -18.84 5.39 -23.31
CA LYS A 97 -19.53 4.11 -23.54
C LYS A 97 -19.38 3.14 -22.37
N LYS A 98 -18.24 3.16 -21.69
CA LYS A 98 -17.90 2.23 -20.60
C LYS A 98 -18.70 2.48 -19.32
N ASP A 99 -19.16 3.72 -19.11
CA ASP A 99 -20.01 4.07 -17.96
C ASP A 99 -21.50 3.73 -18.21
N SER A 100 -21.94 3.71 -19.48
CA SER A 100 -23.33 3.40 -19.86
C SER A 100 -23.68 1.92 -19.72
N ASP A 101 -22.73 1.02 -20.03
CA ASP A 101 -22.94 -0.43 -20.12
C ASP A 101 -23.03 -1.13 -18.73
N LEU A 102 -22.85 -0.38 -17.63
CA LEU A 102 -22.94 -0.88 -16.26
C LEU A 102 -24.33 -0.72 -15.61
N THR A 103 -25.36 -0.32 -16.38
CA THR A 103 -26.72 -0.07 -15.82
C THR A 103 -27.82 -1.03 -16.29
N GLN A 104 -27.48 -2.11 -17.00
CA GLN A 104 -28.48 -3.02 -17.56
C GLN A 104 -28.20 -4.50 -17.29
N GLU A 105 -28.08 -4.93 -16.03
CA GLU A 105 -28.35 -6.33 -15.62
C GLU A 105 -28.50 -6.35 -14.07
N ASP A 106 -29.68 -5.99 -13.55
CA ASP A 106 -30.35 -6.67 -12.43
C ASP A 106 -31.62 -5.90 -12.02
N ARG A 107 -32.71 -6.16 -12.74
CA ARG A 107 -34.07 -5.88 -12.27
C ARG A 107 -34.87 -7.18 -12.26
N THR A 108 -34.51 -8.05 -11.33
CA THR A 108 -35.39 -9.12 -10.84
C THR A 108 -35.48 -8.97 -9.32
N ALA A 109 -36.28 -7.98 -8.91
CA ALA A 109 -36.75 -7.89 -7.54
C ALA A 109 -37.68 -9.10 -7.26
N SER A 110 -37.28 -9.94 -6.32
CA SER A 110 -38.23 -10.67 -5.46
C SER A 110 -37.88 -10.35 -4.01
N PRO A 111 -38.87 -9.99 -3.18
CA PRO A 111 -38.64 -9.48 -1.84
C PRO A 111 -38.54 -10.65 -0.85
N LEU A 112 -37.39 -10.78 -0.19
CA LEU A 112 -37.29 -11.53 1.05
C LEU A 112 -36.88 -10.58 2.16
N THR A 113 -37.89 -10.24 2.94
CA THR A 113 -37.80 -9.74 4.31
C THR A 113 -36.90 -10.66 5.13
N ALA A 114 -35.72 -10.18 5.51
CA ALA A 114 -34.96 -10.75 6.61
C ALA A 114 -34.45 -9.57 7.45
N ASP A 115 -35.07 -9.43 8.61
CA ASP A 115 -34.70 -8.49 9.66
C ASP A 115 -33.25 -8.71 10.09
N PHE A 116 -32.33 -7.91 9.54
CA PHE A 116 -31.00 -7.74 10.10
C PHE A 116 -31.01 -6.50 10.98
N ASN A 117 -31.26 -6.73 12.28
CA ASN A 117 -30.90 -5.83 13.36
C ASN A 117 -29.37 -5.67 13.38
N ILE A 118 -28.86 -4.69 12.65
CA ILE A 118 -27.47 -4.24 12.75
C ILE A 118 -27.43 -3.22 13.91
N PRO A 119 -26.79 -3.52 15.05
CA PRO A 119 -26.58 -2.51 16.07
C PRO A 119 -25.71 -1.39 15.46
N ALA A 120 -26.15 -0.15 15.63
CA ALA A 120 -25.49 1.04 15.11
C ALA A 120 -23.98 1.03 15.44
N PRO A 121 -23.12 1.50 14.52
CA PRO A 121 -21.71 1.63 14.80
C PRO A 121 -21.52 2.57 15.99
N ILE A 122 -20.83 2.07 17.01
CA ILE A 122 -20.51 2.77 18.25
C ILE A 122 -19.80 4.09 17.89
N SER A 123 -20.51 5.20 18.06
CA SER A 123 -20.10 6.56 17.71
C SER A 123 -19.20 7.21 18.76
N ASP A 124 -18.40 6.42 19.48
CA ASP A 124 -17.54 6.91 20.57
C ASP A 124 -16.05 6.81 20.23
N LEU A 125 -15.68 7.08 18.98
CA LEU A 125 -14.33 7.54 18.68
C LEU A 125 -14.32 9.04 18.85
N ALA A 126 -13.92 9.47 20.04
CA ALA A 126 -13.56 10.85 20.35
C ALA A 126 -12.73 11.43 19.20
N THR A 127 -13.35 12.27 18.39
CA THR A 127 -12.66 13.20 17.51
C THR A 127 -11.89 14.13 18.42
N ALA A 128 -10.61 13.82 18.64
CA ALA A 128 -9.67 14.83 19.09
C ALA A 128 -9.80 16.00 18.11
N ASP A 129 -10.22 17.15 18.62
CA ASP A 129 -10.34 18.40 17.88
C ASP A 129 -8.99 18.71 17.22
N MET A 130 -8.81 18.23 16.00
CA MET A 130 -7.79 18.75 15.10
C MET A 130 -8.31 20.09 14.64
N GLU A 131 -8.01 21.14 15.41
CA GLU A 131 -8.02 22.52 14.91
C GLU A 131 -7.18 22.54 13.63
N LEU A 132 -7.85 22.39 12.49
CA LEU A 132 -7.30 22.66 11.19
C LEU A 132 -7.12 24.16 11.11
N ASP A 133 -5.95 24.61 11.56
CA ASP A 133 -5.49 25.99 11.49
C ASP A 133 -5.37 26.37 10.01
N THR A 134 -6.51 26.70 9.39
CA THR A 134 -6.68 27.08 7.98
C THR A 134 -6.19 28.51 7.72
N LYS A 135 -5.12 28.91 8.42
CA LYS A 135 -4.45 30.20 8.21
C LYS A 135 -3.85 30.19 6.80
N ARG A 136 -4.61 30.77 5.87
CA ARG A 136 -4.19 31.03 4.49
C ARG A 136 -2.85 31.76 4.55
N LYS A 137 -1.82 31.18 3.95
CA LYS A 137 -0.49 31.82 3.90
C LYS A 137 -0.65 33.19 3.21
N PRO A 138 -0.10 34.27 3.80
CA PRO A 138 -0.15 35.58 3.17
C PRO A 138 0.53 35.49 1.79
N LYS A 139 -0.14 36.05 0.76
CA LYS A 139 0.41 36.09 -0.60
C LYS A 139 1.70 36.91 -0.57
N GLU A 140 2.83 36.29 -0.94
CA GLU A 140 4.10 37.00 -1.09
C GLU A 140 3.94 38.08 -2.18
N LYS A 141 4.25 39.34 -1.85
CA LYS A 141 4.25 40.43 -2.83
C LYS A 141 5.40 40.20 -3.81
N LEU A 142 5.08 40.05 -5.09
CA LEU A 142 6.09 39.94 -6.15
C LEU A 142 6.76 41.32 -6.34
N PRO A 143 8.08 41.37 -6.63
CA PRO A 143 8.74 42.61 -7.03
C PRO A 143 8.03 43.20 -8.26
N THR A 144 7.78 44.51 -8.24
CA THR A 144 7.00 45.20 -9.28
C THR A 144 7.75 45.31 -10.62
N VAL A 145 9.08 45.23 -10.60
CA VAL A 145 9.94 45.33 -11.80
C VAL A 145 10.58 43.98 -12.10
N ALA A 146 10.22 43.38 -13.23
CA ALA A 146 10.62 42.02 -13.62
C ALA A 146 12.13 41.84 -13.91
N PHE A 147 12.89 42.93 -14.03
CA PHE A 147 14.32 42.91 -14.42
C PHE A 147 15.23 43.75 -13.51
N GLY A 148 14.75 44.20 -12.35
CA GLY A 148 15.56 44.95 -11.39
C GLY A 148 16.46 44.04 -10.53
N GLU A 149 17.47 44.62 -9.88
CA GLU A 149 18.36 43.92 -8.93
C GLU A 149 17.56 43.21 -7.81
N ASP A 150 16.47 43.82 -7.37
CA ASP A 150 15.52 43.25 -6.39
C ASP A 150 14.91 41.92 -6.84
N TYR A 151 14.66 41.75 -8.14
CA TYR A 151 14.14 40.51 -8.69
C TYR A 151 15.17 39.38 -8.64
N VAL A 152 16.45 39.69 -8.92
CA VAL A 152 17.56 38.74 -8.80
C VAL A 152 17.75 38.31 -7.35
N ILE A 153 17.67 39.24 -6.40
CA ILE A 153 17.73 38.95 -4.95
C ILE A 153 16.56 38.05 -4.54
N TYR A 154 15.34 38.35 -5.01
CA TYR A 154 14.17 37.51 -4.76
C TYR A 154 14.33 36.09 -5.28
N LEU A 155 14.82 35.91 -6.51
CA LEU A 155 15.05 34.58 -7.09
C LEU A 155 16.09 33.79 -6.30
N LYS A 156 17.21 34.41 -5.91
CA LYS A 156 18.23 33.77 -5.05
C LYS A 156 17.61 33.29 -3.73
N ARG A 157 16.86 34.15 -3.03
CA ARG A 157 16.18 33.80 -1.77
C ARG A 157 15.15 32.69 -1.96
N LYS A 158 14.43 32.67 -3.10
CA LYS A 158 13.45 31.63 -3.40
C LYS A 158 14.11 30.27 -3.65
N MET A 159 15.24 30.25 -4.35
CA MET A 159 16.03 29.03 -4.56
C MET A 159 16.62 28.51 -3.26
N GLU A 160 17.19 29.39 -2.43
CA GLU A 160 17.72 29.03 -1.12
C GLU A 160 16.64 28.48 -0.17
N LYS A 161 15.46 29.11 -0.11
CA LYS A 161 14.31 28.58 0.63
C LYS A 161 13.93 27.17 0.16
N LYS A 162 13.92 26.94 -1.15
CA LYS A 162 13.59 25.63 -1.74
C LYS A 162 14.65 24.58 -1.37
N GLU A 163 15.92 24.95 -1.41
CA GLU A 163 17.03 24.06 -1.02
C GLU A 163 17.00 23.73 0.48
N ASN A 164 16.81 24.72 1.34
CA ASN A 164 16.70 24.53 2.80
C ASN A 164 15.49 23.66 3.16
N LEU A 165 14.35 23.85 2.47
CA LEU A 165 13.18 22.99 2.64
C LEU A 165 13.46 21.55 2.20
N ALA A 166 14.21 21.35 1.11
CA ALA A 166 14.61 20.02 0.65
C ALA A 166 15.56 19.35 1.65
N LYS A 167 16.56 20.08 2.17
CA LYS A 167 17.48 19.62 3.23
C LYS A 167 16.71 19.21 4.49
N GLN A 168 15.77 20.04 4.95
CA GLN A 168 14.95 19.73 6.13
C GLN A 168 14.07 18.48 5.91
N LYS A 169 13.48 18.32 4.72
CA LYS A 169 12.70 17.11 4.39
C LYS A 169 13.57 15.86 4.38
N LEU A 170 14.76 15.95 3.81
CA LEU A 170 15.72 14.85 3.76
C LEU A 170 16.19 14.46 5.17
N GLU A 171 16.51 15.44 6.01
CA GLU A 171 16.90 15.22 7.41
C GLU A 171 15.80 14.51 8.20
N ARG A 172 14.54 14.98 8.11
CA ARG A 172 13.39 14.32 8.74
C ARG A 172 13.18 12.90 8.24
N ALA A 173 13.39 12.65 6.94
CA ALA A 173 13.29 11.30 6.37
C ALA A 173 14.40 10.39 6.91
N ASN A 174 15.63 10.90 7.02
CA ASN A 174 16.76 10.16 7.59
C ASN A 174 16.58 9.88 9.08
N GLU A 175 16.05 10.84 9.84
CA GLU A 175 15.74 10.66 11.26
C GLU A 175 14.70 9.55 11.47
N ARG A 176 13.65 9.52 10.65
CA ARG A 176 12.64 8.45 10.67
C ARG A 176 13.26 7.08 10.36
N LYS A 177 14.17 7.02 9.37
CA LYS A 177 14.90 5.80 9.04
C LYS A 177 15.79 5.33 10.20
N ARG A 178 16.50 6.24 10.86
CA ARG A 178 17.32 5.92 12.05
C ARG A 178 16.48 5.40 13.20
N LYS A 179 15.38 6.08 13.55
CA LYS A 179 14.45 5.65 14.60
C LYS A 179 13.82 4.28 14.29
N LYS A 180 13.54 4.00 13.02
CA LYS A 180 13.04 2.68 12.60
C LYS A 180 14.12 1.60 12.78
N ALA A 181 15.33 1.84 12.27
CA ALA A 181 16.44 0.90 12.38
C ALA A 181 16.81 0.61 13.86
N GLU A 182 16.79 1.62 14.72
CA GLU A 182 17.04 1.46 16.16
C GLU A 182 15.97 0.59 16.84
N LYS A 183 14.68 0.81 16.52
CA LYS A 183 13.60 -0.04 17.02
C LYS A 183 13.72 -1.48 16.53
N ASP A 184 14.06 -1.66 15.26
CA ASP A 184 14.25 -2.98 14.66
C ASP A 184 15.44 -3.70 15.32
N ALA A 185 16.56 -3.01 15.56
CA ALA A 185 17.71 -3.54 16.29
C ALA A 185 17.38 -3.91 17.74
N LEU A 186 16.61 -3.08 18.44
CA LEU A 186 16.16 -3.36 19.81
C LEU A 186 15.25 -4.60 19.87
N MET A 187 14.35 -4.74 18.90
CA MET A 187 13.48 -5.91 18.80
C MET A 187 14.30 -7.18 18.54
N GLU A 188 15.33 -7.09 17.71
CA GLU A 188 16.22 -8.23 17.42
C GLU A 188 17.06 -8.63 18.63
N GLN A 189 17.61 -7.65 19.36
CA GLN A 189 18.32 -7.92 20.61
C GLN A 189 17.42 -8.63 21.64
N LYS A 190 16.18 -8.18 21.81
CA LYS A 190 15.23 -8.82 22.73
C LYS A 190 14.89 -10.26 22.33
N LYS A 191 14.85 -10.57 21.03
CA LYS A 191 14.64 -11.95 20.56
C LYS A 191 15.84 -12.82 20.94
N LEU A 192 17.06 -12.37 20.68
CA LEU A 192 18.29 -13.09 21.03
C LEU A 192 18.38 -13.35 22.54
N GLU A 193 18.11 -12.33 23.37
CA GLU A 193 18.06 -12.49 24.83
C GLU A 193 16.98 -13.48 25.27
N GLY A 194 15.82 -13.48 24.59
CA GLY A 194 14.74 -14.43 24.82
C GLY A 194 15.15 -15.88 24.50
N GLU A 195 15.87 -16.09 23.41
CA GLU A 195 16.41 -17.40 23.02
C GLU A 195 17.48 -17.89 23.98
N ASP A 196 18.42 -17.03 24.37
CA ASP A 196 19.45 -17.36 25.36
C ASP A 196 18.84 -17.73 26.71
N ARG A 197 17.80 -17.01 27.14
CA ARG A 197 17.06 -17.36 28.37
C ARG A 197 16.41 -18.73 28.26
N LYS A 198 15.87 -19.11 27.10
CA LYS A 198 15.33 -20.46 26.87
C LYS A 198 16.44 -21.53 26.91
N ARG A 199 17.59 -21.27 26.27
CA ARG A 199 18.76 -22.17 26.29
C ARG A 199 19.28 -22.40 27.72
N ARG A 200 19.43 -21.35 28.52
CA ARG A 200 19.85 -21.46 29.93
C ARG A 200 18.86 -22.29 30.75
N LYS A 201 17.56 -22.02 30.64
CA LYS A 201 16.52 -22.83 31.32
C LYS A 201 16.61 -24.31 30.95
N PHE A 202 16.82 -24.61 29.66
CA PHE A 202 16.99 -25.99 29.23
C PHE A 202 18.22 -26.65 29.85
N GLN A 203 19.38 -25.99 29.82
CA GLN A 203 20.60 -26.48 30.46
C GLN A 203 20.43 -26.69 31.97
N ASP A 204 19.78 -25.77 32.67
CA ASP A 204 19.49 -25.90 34.10
C ASP A 204 18.62 -27.12 34.40
N THR A 205 17.62 -27.39 33.55
CA THR A 205 16.78 -28.60 33.73
C THR A 205 17.57 -29.87 33.49
N GLN A 206 18.48 -29.90 32.51
CA GLN A 206 19.36 -31.04 32.28
C GLN A 206 20.33 -31.24 33.45
N ALA A 207 20.94 -30.17 33.95
CA ALA A 207 21.83 -30.21 35.12
C ALA A 207 21.10 -30.70 36.39
N LYS A 208 19.83 -30.31 36.59
CA LYS A 208 19.01 -30.83 37.69
C LYS A 208 18.72 -32.33 37.53
N LYS A 209 18.43 -32.80 36.32
CA LYS A 209 18.22 -34.23 36.04
C LYS A 209 19.49 -35.05 36.29
N THR A 210 20.65 -34.59 35.81
CA THR A 210 21.93 -35.29 36.03
C THR A 210 22.31 -35.32 37.51
N ARG A 211 22.13 -34.21 38.25
CA ARG A 211 22.34 -34.18 39.71
C ARG A 211 21.45 -35.18 40.45
N ARG A 212 20.16 -35.29 40.09
CA ARG A 212 19.26 -36.29 40.67
C ARG A 212 19.75 -37.72 40.40
N HIS A 213 20.13 -38.01 39.17
CA HIS A 213 20.65 -39.34 38.80
C HIS A 213 21.92 -39.71 39.59
N LEU A 214 22.88 -38.78 39.72
CA LEU A 214 24.09 -38.99 40.52
C LEU A 214 23.79 -39.19 42.01
N CYS A 215 22.78 -38.51 42.55
CA CYS A 215 22.35 -38.71 43.94
C CYS A 215 21.75 -40.11 44.14
N TYR A 216 20.87 -40.56 43.23
CA TYR A 216 20.30 -41.91 43.28
C TYR A 216 21.37 -43.01 43.16
N SER A 217 22.34 -42.85 42.26
CA SER A 217 23.42 -43.84 42.12
C SER A 217 24.34 -43.89 43.35
N CYS A 218 24.59 -42.74 44.00
CA CYS A 218 25.34 -42.69 45.24
C CYS A 218 24.60 -43.39 46.39
N LEU A 219 23.29 -43.16 46.54
CA LEU A 219 22.47 -43.84 47.54
C LEU A 219 22.43 -45.35 47.29
N LEU A 220 22.24 -45.78 46.05
CA LEU A 220 22.19 -47.21 45.69
C LEU A 220 23.52 -47.91 46.01
N THR A 221 24.65 -47.28 45.70
CA THR A 221 25.98 -47.84 46.01
C THR A 221 26.24 -47.90 47.51
N GLN A 222 25.75 -46.96 48.31
CA GLN A 222 25.81 -47.02 49.78
C GLN A 222 24.98 -48.18 50.34
N VAL A 223 23.75 -48.37 49.84
CA VAL A 223 22.87 -49.48 50.26
C VAL A 223 23.51 -50.84 49.94
N LEU A 224 24.03 -51.02 48.72
CA LEU A 224 24.70 -52.26 48.32
C LEU A 224 25.93 -52.57 49.18
N LYS A 225 26.74 -51.54 49.51
CA LYS A 225 27.88 -51.69 50.43
C LYS A 225 27.43 -52.18 51.81
N SER A 226 26.40 -51.57 52.40
CA SER A 226 25.87 -51.98 53.71
C SER A 226 25.37 -53.43 53.72
N HIS A 227 24.65 -53.86 52.68
CA HIS A 227 24.19 -55.25 52.56
C HIS A 227 25.35 -56.25 52.43
N SER A 228 26.41 -55.91 51.68
CA SER A 228 27.59 -56.79 51.53
C SER A 228 28.37 -56.95 52.84
N SER A 229 28.47 -55.90 53.66
CA SER A 229 29.14 -55.96 54.97
C SER A 229 28.36 -56.77 55.99
N SER A 230 27.03 -56.78 55.93
CA SER A 230 26.19 -57.59 56.82
C SER A 230 26.29 -59.09 56.51
N ARG A 231 26.47 -59.47 55.23
CA ARG A 231 26.62 -60.88 54.83
C ARG A 231 27.94 -61.53 55.26
N LYS A 232 28.98 -60.76 55.58
CA LYS A 232 30.28 -61.29 56.02
C LYS A 232 30.38 -61.53 57.53
N ARG A 233 29.33 -61.23 58.32
CA ARG A 233 29.32 -61.44 59.78
C ARG A 233 28.45 -62.62 60.25
N HIS A 234 27.94 -63.40 59.31
CA HIS A 234 27.35 -64.72 59.54
C HIS A 234 28.27 -65.77 58.94
#